data_AF-A3IWL5-F1
#
_entry.id   AF-A3IWL5-F1
#
_cell.length_a   1.000
_cell.length_b   1.000
_cell.length_c   1.000
_cell.angle_alpha   90.00
_cell.angle_beta   90.00
_cell.angle_gamma   90.00
#
_symmetry.space_group_name_H-M   'P 1'
#
loop_
_entity.id
_entity.type
_entity.pdbx_description
1 polymer ?
#
loop_
_entity_poly.entity_id
_entity_poly.type
_entity_poly.pdbx_seq_one_letter_code
_entity_poly.pdbx_strand_id
1 'polypeptide(L)' 'MNPLATYFRNLYEIYSTGTGVKETSYYGSLETLLNDVGKTLKPKVRCIINLKN' A
#
# COMPACT_ATOMS: atom_id res chain seq x y z
N MET A 1 -8.18 11.42 -6.64
CA MET A 1 -6.73 11.15 -6.63
C MET A 1 -6.54 9.73 -7.14
N ASN A 2 -5.67 9.47 -8.12
CA ASN A 2 -5.55 8.14 -8.73
C ASN A 2 -4.74 7.23 -7.78
N PRO A 3 -5.28 6.09 -7.32
CA PRO A 3 -4.65 5.29 -6.26
C PRO A 3 -3.26 4.78 -6.64
N LEU A 4 -3.02 4.53 -7.93
CA LEU A 4 -1.70 4.20 -8.46
C LEU A 4 -0.72 5.36 -8.36
N ALA A 5 -1.15 6.59 -8.64
CA ALA A 5 -0.28 7.77 -8.51
C ALA A 5 0.15 7.97 -7.05
N THR A 6 -0.76 7.79 -6.09
CA THR A 6 -0.44 7.82 -4.65
C THR A 6 0.52 6.70 -4.27
N TYR A 7 0.32 5.49 -4.81
CA TYR A 7 1.21 4.36 -4.59
C TYR A 7 2.64 4.64 -5.05
N PHE A 8 2.83 5.08 -6.30
CA PHE A 8 4.16 5.41 -6.81
C PHE A 8 4.82 6.57 -6.07
N ARG A 9 4.04 7.57 -5.64
CA ARG A 9 4.55 8.66 -4.80
C ARG A 9 5.08 8.15 -3.47
N ASN A 10 4.34 7.28 -2.79
CA ASN A 10 4.75 6.68 -1.52
C ASN A 10 5.99 5.79 -1.69
N LEU A 11 6.06 5.00 -2.77
CA LEU A 11 7.26 4.21 -3.08
C LEU A 11 8.49 5.10 -3.27
N TYR A 12 8.36 6.20 -4.03
CA TYR A 12 9.44 7.14 -4.25
C TYR A 12 9.88 7.81 -2.95
N GLU A 13 8.93 8.17 -2.07
CA GLU A 13 9.23 8.77 -0.77
C GLU A 13 10.03 7.81 0.12
N ILE A 14 9.59 6.56 0.26
CA ILE A 14 10.29 5.52 1.04
C ILE A 14 11.66 5.20 0.45
N TYR A 15 11.78 5.20 -0.88
CA TYR A 15 13.06 5.03 -1.55
C TYR A 15 13.98 6.23 -1.29
N SER A 16 13.45 7.44 -1.38
CA SER A 16 14.18 8.69 -1.20
C SER A 16 14.66 8.92 0.24
N THR A 17 14.02 8.32 1.25
CA THR A 17 14.48 8.42 2.64
C THR A 17 15.72 7.59 2.91
N GLY A 18 16.14 6.68 2.00
CA GLY A 18 17.31 5.82 2.19
C GLY A 18 17.18 4.79 3.32
N THR A 19 16.04 4.77 4.01
CA THR A 19 15.71 3.87 5.13
C THR A 19 14.84 2.68 4.69
N GLY A 20 14.48 2.62 3.41
CA GLY A 20 13.64 1.57 2.85
C GLY A 20 14.34 0.20 2.89
N VAL A 21 14.03 -0.61 3.90
CA VAL A 21 14.41 -2.03 3.91
C VAL A 21 13.50 -2.76 2.92
N LYS A 22 14.11 -3.52 2.00
CA LYS A 22 13.44 -4.16 0.84
C LYS A 22 12.20 -4.96 1.21
N GLU A 23 12.14 -5.51 2.42
CA GLU A 23 11.12 -6.48 2.79
C GLU A 23 9.94 -5.91 3.58
N THR A 24 10.01 -4.79 4.30
CA THR A 24 8.89 -4.36 5.17
C THR A 24 8.41 -2.93 4.94
N SER A 25 9.27 -2.04 4.46
CA SER A 25 8.91 -0.62 4.31
C SER A 25 7.84 -0.39 3.23
N TYR A 26 7.73 -1.29 2.25
CA TYR A 26 6.85 -1.11 1.08
C TYR A 26 5.46 -1.75 1.23
N TYR A 27 5.27 -2.62 2.23
CA TYR A 27 3.97 -3.30 2.43
C TYR A 27 2.86 -2.34 2.84
N GLY A 28 3.15 -1.30 3.64
CA GLY A 28 2.14 -0.31 4.01
C GLY A 28 1.59 0.49 2.81
N SER A 29 2.45 0.78 1.83
CA SER A 29 2.03 1.46 0.59
C SER A 29 1.16 0.55 -0.27
N LEU A 30 1.49 -0.74 -0.34
CA LEU A 30 0.69 -1.74 -1.05
C LEU A 30 -0.67 -1.98 -0.38
N GLU A 31 -0.71 -2.04 0.95
CA GLU A 31 -1.96 -2.15 1.71
C GLU A 31 -2.92 -1.01 1.38
N THR A 32 -2.38 0.21 1.34
CA THR A 32 -3.15 1.42 1.06
C THR A 32 -3.74 1.39 -0.34
N LEU A 33 -2.97 0.96 -1.34
CA LEU A 33 -3.44 0.78 -2.72
C LEU A 33 -4.59 -0.23 -2.79
N LEU A 34 -4.40 -1.42 -2.20
CA LEU A 34 -5.38 -2.50 -2.23
C LEU A 34 -6.65 -2.14 -1.46
N ASN A 35 -6.53 -1.39 -0.36
CA ASN A 35 -7.66 -0.87 0.38
C ASN A 35 -8.46 0.19 -0.39
N ASP A 36 -7.80 1.03 -1.18
CA ASP A 36 -8.50 2.02 -2.00
C ASP A 36 -9.29 1.34 -3.14
N VAL A 37 -8.67 0.36 -3.81
CA VAL A 37 -9.35 -0.49 -4.79
C VAL A 37 -10.48 -1.29 -4.13
N GLY A 38 -10.28 -1.82 -2.92
CA GLY A 38 -11.29 -2.60 -2.21
C GLY A 38 -12.57 -1.81 -1.87
N LYS A 39 -12.48 -0.48 -1.74
CA LYS A 39 -13.65 0.40 -1.56
C LYS A 39 -14.50 0.54 -2.82
N THR A 40 -13.94 0.32 -4.01
CA THR A 40 -14.66 0.41 -5.29
C THR A 40 -15.41 -0.87 -5.64
N LEU A 41 -15.02 -2.01 -5.04
CA LEU A 41 -15.62 -3.33 -5.24
C LEU A 41 -16.92 -3.52 -4.44
N LYS A 42 -17.79 -4.42 -4.93
CA LYS A 42 -19.01 -4.87 -4.25
C LYS A 42 -19.02 -6.41 -4.16
N PRO A 43 -18.99 -7.01 -2.95
CA PRO A 43 -18.90 -6.35 -1.64
C PRO A 43 -17.57 -5.61 -1.45
N LYS A 44 -17.56 -4.62 -0.56
CA LYS A 44 -16.34 -3.87 -0.22
C LYS A 44 -15.35 -4.81 0.46
N VAL A 45 -14.10 -4.78 0.04
CA VAL A 45 -13.03 -5.64 0.59
C VAL A 45 -11.93 -4.80 1.25
N ARG A 46 -11.23 -5.37 2.21
CA ARG A 46 -10.10 -4.75 2.92
C ARG A 46 -8.89 -5.69 2.86
N CYS A 47 -7.72 -5.14 2.56
CA CYS A 47 -6.47 -5.86 2.56
C CYS A 47 -5.98 -6.04 4.01
N ILE A 48 -5.59 -7.27 4.36
CA ILE A 48 -5.03 -7.63 5.68
C ILE A 48 -3.65 -8.22 5.42
N ILE A 49 -2.59 -7.47 5.71
CA ILE A 49 -1.20 -7.91 5.46
C ILE A 49 -0.64 -8.75 6.62
N ASN A 50 -1.00 -8.42 7.86
CA ASN A 50 -0.57 -9.19 9.03
C ASN A 50 -1.71 -10.11 9.47
N LEU A 51 -1.61 -11.39 9.10
CA LEU A 51 -2.51 -12.42 9.61
C LEU A 51 -2.07 -12.82 11.01
N LYS A 52 -3.01 -12.84 11.95
CA LYS A 52 -2.78 -13.41 13.28
C LYS A 52 -2.84 -14.94 13.15
N ASN A 53 -1.76 -15.63 13.52
CA ASN A 53 -1.79 -17.07 13.75
C ASN A 53 -2.28 -17.35 15.18
#